data_AF-A0A1R0XKY4-F1
#
_entry.id   AF-A0A1R0XKY4-F1
#
_cell.length_a   1.000
_cell.length_b   1.000
_cell.length_c   1.000
_cell.angle_alpha   90.00
_cell.angle_beta   90.00
_cell.angle_gamma   90.00
#
_symmetry.space_group_name_H-M   'P 1'
#
loop_
_entity.id
_entity.type
_entity.pdbx_description
1 polymer ?
#
loop_
_entity_poly.entity_id
_entity_poly.type
_entity_poly.pdbx_seq_one_letter_code
_entity_poly.pdbx_strand_id
1 'polypeptide(L)'
;MLGATITAGTITSVLGATITAGTLSSAGTVTNILNGTITSVLGATITAGTLSSAGTITNILEGTITNVLGATITAGTLSSAGTVTNILNGTITSVLGATITAGTLSSAGTITNILEGTITSVLGATITAGTLSSAGTVTNILNGTITSVLGATITAGTLSSAGTVTNILNGTITSVLGATITAGTLSSVTSISQRSFIEQSTTGITTANTYTPLPAVTTSVLGTYSFFINNTGANPVNTRVEISADGTNYFVDTTGDNPLAAGSVDVIVPARFLKYTRLSYQSANSGSASTINVSFNAQGT
;
A
#
# COMPACT_ATOMS: atom_id res chain seq x y z
N MET A 1 4.66 4.38 32.63
CA MET A 1 4.84 2.93 32.78
C MET A 1 5.98 2.53 31.84
N LEU A 2 7.08 1.95 32.35
CA LEU A 2 8.18 1.46 31.53
C LEU A 2 7.74 0.15 30.83
N GLY A 3 7.83 0.08 29.51
CA GLY A 3 7.52 -1.15 28.76
C GLY A 3 8.60 -2.22 28.95
N ALA A 4 8.25 -3.49 28.76
CA ALA A 4 9.19 -4.60 28.91
C ALA A 4 10.28 -4.58 27.82
N THR A 5 11.52 -4.90 28.19
CA THR A 5 12.62 -5.21 27.26
C THR A 5 13.02 -6.66 27.49
N ILE A 6 13.00 -7.48 26.45
CA ILE A 6 13.40 -8.88 26.50
C ILE A 6 14.66 -9.07 25.65
N THR A 7 15.68 -9.65 26.25
CA THR A 7 16.91 -10.07 25.58
C THR A 7 17.08 -11.56 25.81
N ALA A 8 16.71 -12.36 24.81
CA ALA A 8 16.55 -13.82 24.89
C ALA A 8 15.50 -14.31 25.92
N GLY A 9 15.07 -15.57 25.77
CA GLY A 9 14.12 -16.22 26.69
C GLY A 9 12.65 -16.08 26.29
N THR A 10 11.76 -16.60 27.14
CA THR A 10 10.32 -16.70 26.87
C THR A 10 9.49 -15.99 27.93
N ILE A 11 8.61 -15.08 27.53
CA ILE A 11 7.56 -14.51 28.37
C ILE A 11 6.22 -15.09 27.94
N THR A 12 5.48 -15.66 28.88
CA THR A 12 4.13 -16.18 28.59
C THR A 12 3.14 -15.05 28.32
N SER A 13 3.19 -13.96 29.09
CA SER A 13 2.23 -12.87 28.96
C SER A 13 2.78 -11.53 29.42
N VAL A 14 2.54 -10.47 28.63
CA VAL A 14 2.66 -9.08 29.05
C VAL A 14 1.25 -8.55 29.30
N LEU A 15 0.93 -8.23 30.55
CA LEU A 15 -0.43 -7.92 30.96
C LEU A 15 -0.87 -6.51 30.50
N GLY A 16 -2.14 -6.42 30.12
CA GLY A 16 -2.84 -5.16 29.88
C GLY A 16 -3.36 -4.52 31.17
N ALA A 17 -4.33 -3.62 31.03
CA ALA A 17 -4.98 -2.93 32.15
C ALA A 17 -6.49 -3.13 32.11
N THR A 18 -7.11 -3.10 33.29
CA THR A 18 -8.58 -2.97 33.41
C THR A 18 -8.89 -1.56 33.86
N ILE A 19 -9.70 -0.85 33.08
CA ILE A 19 -10.11 0.53 33.34
C ILE A 19 -11.62 0.55 33.50
N THR A 20 -12.09 0.81 34.71
CA THR A 20 -13.53 0.98 34.98
C THR A 20 -13.97 2.42 34.71
N ALA A 21 -13.11 3.40 35.03
CA ALA A 21 -13.28 4.82 34.75
C ALA A 21 -11.92 5.54 34.81
N GLY A 22 -11.86 6.78 34.29
CA GLY A 22 -10.66 7.63 34.33
C GLY A 22 -9.78 7.54 33.09
N THR A 23 -8.54 8.01 33.20
CA THR A 23 -7.60 8.11 32.09
C THR A 23 -6.30 7.38 32.40
N LEU A 24 -5.83 6.57 31.46
CA LEU A 24 -4.52 5.92 31.52
C LEU A 24 -3.74 6.18 30.21
N SER A 25 -2.42 6.31 30.30
CA SER A 25 -1.61 6.62 29.13
C SER A 25 -1.24 5.39 28.28
N SER A 26 -1.00 4.23 28.89
CA SER A 26 -0.67 3.00 28.14
C SER A 26 -0.88 1.74 28.99
N ALA A 27 -1.14 0.62 28.33
CA ALA A 27 -1.21 -0.70 28.93
C ALA A 27 -0.67 -1.79 27.98
N GLY A 28 -0.06 -2.86 28.52
CA GLY A 28 0.44 -3.97 27.70
C GLY A 28 1.55 -3.53 26.73
N THR A 29 2.56 -2.82 27.24
CA THR A 29 3.62 -2.22 26.42
C THR A 29 4.91 -3.06 26.44
N VAL A 30 5.42 -3.41 25.26
CA VAL A 30 6.73 -4.02 25.05
C VAL A 30 7.58 -3.05 24.24
N THR A 31 8.72 -2.65 24.80
CA THR A 31 9.62 -1.71 24.12
C THR A 31 10.48 -2.46 23.12
N ASN A 32 11.15 -3.53 23.56
CA ASN A 32 12.07 -4.28 22.71
C ASN A 32 11.97 -5.78 22.96
N ILE A 33 12.02 -6.55 21.88
CA ILE A 33 12.28 -7.99 21.90
C ILE A 33 13.53 -8.22 21.05
N LEU A 34 14.55 -8.82 21.64
CA LEU A 34 15.76 -9.24 20.97
C LEU A 34 15.91 -10.75 21.15
N ASN A 35 15.74 -11.52 20.08
CA ASN A 35 15.87 -12.99 20.06
C ASN A 35 14.97 -13.71 21.09
N GLY A 36 13.95 -13.02 21.60
CA GLY A 36 13.04 -13.52 22.62
C GLY A 36 11.73 -14.01 22.03
N THR A 37 10.99 -14.78 22.82
CA THR A 37 9.62 -15.23 22.48
C THR A 37 8.62 -14.64 23.47
N ILE A 38 7.54 -14.05 22.97
CA ILE A 38 6.36 -13.72 23.78
C ILE A 38 5.16 -14.51 23.27
N THR A 39 4.51 -15.27 24.13
CA THR A 39 3.27 -15.95 23.73
C THR A 39 2.14 -14.93 23.53
N SER A 40 1.98 -13.98 24.46
CA SER A 40 0.93 -12.98 24.33
C SER A 40 1.28 -11.61 24.90
N VAL A 41 0.97 -10.55 24.16
CA VAL A 41 0.89 -9.18 24.65
C VAL A 41 -0.60 -8.81 24.75
N LEU A 42 -1.11 -8.61 25.96
CA LEU A 42 -2.53 -8.41 26.21
C LEU A 42 -2.93 -6.94 25.98
N GLY A 43 -4.07 -6.76 25.33
CA GLY A 43 -4.75 -5.47 25.28
C GLY A 43 -5.43 -5.10 26.59
N ALA A 44 -6.08 -3.94 26.62
CA ALA A 44 -6.79 -3.44 27.79
C ALA A 44 -8.26 -3.85 27.78
N THR A 45 -8.86 -3.95 28.97
CA THR A 45 -10.32 -4.01 29.14
C THR A 45 -10.80 -2.66 29.65
N ILE A 46 -11.66 -1.98 28.90
CA ILE A 46 -12.19 -0.65 29.22
C ILE A 46 -13.69 -0.76 29.37
N THR A 47 -14.19 -0.55 30.58
CA THR A 47 -15.64 -0.46 30.83
C THR A 47 -16.15 0.96 30.53
N ALA A 48 -15.41 1.98 31.01
CA ALA A 48 -15.57 3.39 30.68
C ALA A 48 -14.24 4.13 30.87
N GLY A 49 -14.10 5.31 30.27
CA GLY A 49 -12.90 6.15 30.38
C GLY A 49 -12.08 6.24 29.09
N THR A 50 -10.83 6.68 29.22
CA THR A 50 -9.93 6.97 28.10
C THR A 50 -8.59 6.26 28.28
N LEU A 51 -8.10 5.59 27.23
CA LEU A 51 -6.75 5.03 27.19
C LEU A 51 -6.06 5.46 25.89
N SER A 52 -4.79 5.88 25.95
CA SER A 52 -4.11 6.25 24.70
C SER A 52 -3.69 5.02 23.89
N SER A 53 -3.14 3.98 24.51
CA SER A 53 -2.69 2.79 23.78
C SER A 53 -2.77 1.49 24.59
N ALA A 54 -3.10 0.39 23.91
CA ALA A 54 -3.15 -0.95 24.48
C ALA A 54 -2.46 -1.97 23.56
N GLY A 55 -1.66 -2.88 24.14
CA GLY A 55 -1.00 -3.94 23.37
C GLY A 55 -0.02 -3.36 22.35
N THR A 56 0.93 -2.56 22.82
CA THR A 56 1.90 -1.85 21.94
C THR A 56 3.25 -2.54 21.98
N ILE A 57 3.82 -2.84 20.81
CA ILE A 57 5.19 -3.30 20.66
C ILE A 57 5.96 -2.29 19.81
N THR A 58 7.07 -1.77 20.34
CA THR A 58 7.89 -0.83 19.57
C THR A 58 8.83 -1.55 18.63
N ASN A 59 9.65 -2.49 19.13
CA ASN A 59 10.64 -3.18 18.31
C ASN A 59 10.65 -4.70 18.54
N ILE A 60 10.66 -5.45 17.44
CA ILE A 60 10.98 -6.87 17.40
C ILE A 60 12.20 -7.04 16.51
N LEU A 61 13.29 -7.54 17.07
CA LEU A 61 14.51 -7.90 16.36
C LEU A 61 14.76 -9.38 16.54
N GLU A 62 14.58 -10.16 15.47
CA GLU A 62 14.74 -11.63 15.44
C GLU A 62 13.87 -12.36 16.50
N GLY A 63 12.88 -11.66 17.06
CA GLY A 63 11.98 -12.17 18.08
C GLY A 63 10.73 -12.79 17.50
N THR A 64 10.05 -13.61 18.30
CA THR A 64 8.77 -14.22 17.94
C THR A 64 7.67 -13.77 18.91
N ILE A 65 6.53 -13.37 18.38
CA ILE A 65 5.31 -13.16 19.17
C ILE A 65 4.19 -14.04 18.61
N THR A 66 3.52 -14.80 19.46
CA THR A 66 2.34 -15.54 18.97
C THR A 66 1.15 -14.60 18.80
N ASN A 67 0.79 -13.83 19.83
CA ASN A 67 -0.39 -12.96 19.78
C ASN A 67 -0.12 -11.56 20.34
N VAL A 68 -0.50 -10.55 19.57
CA VAL A 68 -0.72 -9.17 20.04
C VAL A 68 -2.21 -8.95 20.11
N LEU A 69 -2.78 -8.89 21.30
CA LEU A 69 -4.22 -8.80 21.50
C LEU A 69 -4.70 -7.34 21.45
N GLY A 70 -5.82 -7.12 20.76
CA GLY A 70 -6.54 -5.86 20.82
C GLY A 70 -7.23 -5.64 22.17
N ALA A 71 -7.82 -4.45 22.34
CA ALA A 71 -8.56 -4.09 23.55
C ALA A 71 -10.01 -4.62 23.50
N THR A 72 -10.60 -4.84 24.67
CA THR A 72 -12.05 -5.00 24.82
C THR A 72 -12.62 -3.70 25.40
N ILE A 73 -13.56 -3.08 24.69
CA ILE A 73 -14.16 -1.80 25.07
C ILE A 73 -15.67 -1.99 25.19
N THR A 74 -16.20 -1.83 26.39
CA THR A 74 -17.65 -1.79 26.62
C THR A 74 -18.20 -0.41 26.32
N ALA A 75 -17.56 0.63 26.83
CA ALA A 75 -17.77 2.05 26.54
C ALA A 75 -16.47 2.84 26.75
N GLY A 76 -16.35 4.01 26.14
CA GLY A 76 -15.18 4.90 26.29
C GLY A 76 -14.39 5.12 25.01
N THR A 77 -13.16 5.61 25.16
CA THR A 77 -12.29 6.00 24.05
C THR A 77 -10.92 5.34 24.16
N LEU A 78 -10.43 4.78 23.06
CA LEU A 78 -9.06 4.29 22.93
C LEU A 78 -8.43 4.83 21.65
N SER A 79 -7.18 5.32 21.70
CA SER A 79 -6.54 5.80 20.48
C SER A 79 -5.96 4.66 19.63
N SER A 80 -5.30 3.68 20.24
CA SER A 80 -4.78 2.51 19.51
C SER A 80 -4.83 1.19 20.27
N ALA A 81 -5.13 0.11 19.55
CA ALA A 81 -5.08 -1.27 20.06
C ALA A 81 -4.28 -2.16 19.12
N GLY A 82 -3.37 -2.98 19.67
CA GLY A 82 -2.59 -3.94 18.87
C GLY A 82 -1.67 -3.24 17.88
N THR A 83 -0.77 -2.41 18.39
CA THR A 83 0.16 -1.63 17.56
C THR A 83 1.54 -2.26 17.57
N VAL A 84 2.11 -2.48 16.38
CA VAL A 84 3.50 -2.92 16.21
C VAL A 84 4.22 -1.93 15.33
N THR A 85 5.26 -1.29 15.86
CA THR A 85 5.97 -0.25 15.11
C THR A 85 7.01 -0.85 14.17
N ASN A 86 7.95 -1.66 14.68
CA ASN A 86 9.04 -2.21 13.89
C ASN A 86 9.20 -3.71 14.09
N ILE A 87 9.27 -4.43 12.97
CA ILE A 87 9.67 -5.83 12.90
C ILE A 87 10.89 -5.93 11.99
N LEU A 88 12.00 -6.41 12.52
CA LEU A 88 13.23 -6.70 11.79
C LEU A 88 13.57 -8.17 11.98
N ASN A 89 13.45 -8.99 10.92
CA ASN A 89 13.67 -10.44 10.96
C ASN A 89 12.81 -11.19 12.01
N GLY A 90 11.78 -10.52 12.54
CA GLY A 90 10.90 -11.06 13.56
C GLY A 90 9.67 -11.73 12.96
N THR A 91 9.00 -12.55 13.77
CA THR A 91 7.75 -13.21 13.39
C THR A 91 6.63 -12.85 14.36
N ILE A 92 5.46 -12.52 13.82
CA ILE A 92 4.22 -12.45 14.60
C ILE A 92 3.18 -13.40 13.99
N THR A 93 2.58 -14.28 14.79
CA THR A 93 1.48 -15.11 14.27
C THR A 93 0.22 -14.27 14.08
N SER A 94 -0.23 -13.55 15.10
CA SER A 94 -1.44 -12.73 15.00
C SER A 94 -1.35 -11.38 15.71
N VAL A 95 -1.81 -10.34 15.02
CA VAL A 95 -2.14 -9.05 15.62
C VAL A 95 -3.65 -8.88 15.54
N LEU A 96 -4.32 -8.95 16.69
CA LEU A 96 -5.78 -8.93 16.78
C LEU A 96 -6.29 -7.50 16.93
N GLY A 97 -7.38 -7.20 16.23
CA GLY A 97 -8.15 -5.98 16.41
C GLY A 97 -8.90 -5.97 17.75
N ALA A 98 -9.51 -4.81 18.06
CA ALA A 98 -10.29 -4.63 19.27
C ALA A 98 -11.68 -5.26 19.18
N THR A 99 -12.27 -5.58 20.33
CA THR A 99 -13.71 -5.85 20.45
C THR A 99 -14.39 -4.64 21.09
N ILE A 100 -15.35 -4.04 20.40
CA ILE A 100 -16.04 -2.82 20.84
C ILE A 100 -17.53 -3.10 20.94
N THR A 101 -18.09 -2.96 22.14
CA THR A 101 -19.55 -3.02 22.35
C THR A 101 -20.19 -1.66 22.07
N ALA A 102 -19.63 -0.60 22.66
CA ALA A 102 -19.93 0.81 22.41
C ALA A 102 -18.65 1.65 22.62
N GLY A 103 -18.56 2.82 21.99
CA GLY A 103 -17.44 3.74 22.17
C GLY A 103 -16.66 4.06 20.89
N THR A 104 -15.47 4.63 21.06
CA THR A 104 -14.63 5.12 19.96
C THR A 104 -13.24 4.51 20.04
N LEU A 105 -12.76 3.97 18.91
CA LEU A 105 -11.37 3.55 18.74
C LEU A 105 -10.78 4.23 17.51
N SER A 106 -9.60 4.85 17.61
CA SER A 106 -9.00 5.46 16.41
C SER A 106 -8.33 4.41 15.51
N SER A 107 -7.65 3.41 16.07
CA SER A 107 -6.99 2.37 15.27
C SER A 107 -6.92 1.01 15.95
N ALA A 108 -7.14 -0.06 15.18
CA ALA A 108 -6.98 -1.45 15.62
C ALA A 108 -6.11 -2.22 14.62
N GLY A 109 -5.11 -2.94 15.13
CA GLY A 109 -4.22 -3.77 14.30
C GLY A 109 -3.37 -2.92 13.36
N THR A 110 -2.49 -2.09 13.93
CA THR A 110 -1.63 -1.17 13.18
C THR A 110 -0.20 -1.70 13.13
N ILE A 111 0.33 -1.88 11.93
CA ILE A 111 1.73 -2.26 11.68
C ILE A 111 2.41 -1.15 10.88
N THR A 112 3.48 -0.57 11.41
CA THR A 112 4.16 0.54 10.73
C THR A 112 5.24 0.03 9.78
N ASN A 113 6.20 -0.75 10.26
CA ASN A 113 7.35 -1.21 9.46
C ASN A 113 7.61 -2.70 9.64
N ILE A 114 7.69 -3.41 8.51
CA ILE A 114 8.19 -4.78 8.42
C ILE A 114 9.41 -4.77 7.51
N LEU A 115 10.56 -5.17 8.04
CA LEU A 115 11.79 -5.39 7.29
C LEU A 115 12.20 -6.85 7.44
N GLU A 116 12.08 -7.64 6.37
CA GLU A 116 12.41 -9.08 6.34
C GLU A 116 11.64 -9.92 7.39
N GLY A 117 10.64 -9.32 8.04
CA GLY A 117 9.79 -9.97 9.03
C GLY A 117 8.57 -10.64 8.41
N THR A 118 7.93 -11.49 9.21
CA THR A 118 6.72 -12.21 8.82
C THR A 118 5.58 -11.95 9.79
N ILE A 119 4.38 -11.65 9.27
CA ILE A 119 3.14 -11.67 10.04
C ILE A 119 2.17 -12.65 9.39
N THR A 120 1.63 -13.62 10.13
CA THR A 120 0.61 -14.49 9.53
C THR A 120 -0.71 -13.74 9.37
N SER A 121 -1.19 -13.04 10.40
CA SER A 121 -2.47 -12.35 10.30
C SER A 121 -2.55 -11.04 11.07
N VAL A 122 -3.10 -10.01 10.43
CA VAL A 122 -3.54 -8.76 11.06
C VAL A 122 -5.05 -8.71 10.98
N LEU A 123 -5.74 -8.81 12.12
CA LEU A 123 -7.21 -8.84 12.18
C LEU A 123 -7.76 -7.45 12.46
N GLY A 124 -8.85 -7.10 11.77
CA GLY A 124 -9.65 -5.94 12.09
C GLY A 124 -10.44 -6.09 13.39
N ALA A 125 -11.11 -5.01 13.78
CA ALA A 125 -11.93 -4.99 15.00
C ALA A 125 -13.28 -5.70 14.81
N THR A 126 -13.86 -6.17 15.91
CA THR A 126 -15.27 -6.55 15.98
C THR A 126 -16.05 -5.46 16.71
N ILE A 127 -17.06 -4.88 16.07
CA ILE A 127 -17.83 -3.75 16.60
C ILE A 127 -19.31 -4.10 16.62
N THR A 128 -19.91 -3.98 17.80
CA THR A 128 -21.37 -4.14 17.97
C THR A 128 -22.07 -2.80 17.75
N ALA A 129 -21.59 -1.74 18.41
CA ALA A 129 -21.97 -0.34 18.23
C ALA A 129 -20.74 0.55 18.46
N GLY A 130 -20.68 1.72 17.82
CA GLY A 130 -19.60 2.69 18.03
C GLY A 130 -18.86 3.12 16.76
N THR A 131 -17.69 3.74 16.94
CA THR A 131 -16.90 4.30 15.85
C THR A 131 -15.48 3.73 15.86
N LEU A 132 -15.02 3.27 14.70
CA LEU A 132 -13.62 2.95 14.46
C LEU A 132 -13.09 3.74 13.26
N SER A 133 -11.97 4.44 13.41
CA SER A 133 -11.40 5.15 12.27
C SER A 133 -10.65 4.22 11.31
N SER A 134 -9.84 3.28 11.81
CA SER A 134 -9.10 2.35 10.95
C SER A 134 -8.92 0.96 11.55
N ALA A 135 -9.09 -0.07 10.73
CA ALA A 135 -8.86 -1.47 11.08
C ALA A 135 -7.85 -2.12 10.13
N GLY A 136 -6.84 -2.80 10.67
CA GLY A 136 -5.86 -3.55 9.87
C GLY A 136 -5.03 -2.63 8.97
N THR A 137 -4.28 -1.71 9.56
CA THR A 137 -3.43 -0.75 8.81
C THR A 137 -2.01 -1.26 8.73
N VAL A 138 -1.45 -1.32 7.52
CA VAL A 138 -0.05 -1.68 7.29
C VAL A 138 0.62 -0.61 6.44
N THR A 139 1.63 0.06 6.98
CA THR A 139 2.25 1.19 6.29
C THR A 139 3.37 0.77 5.35
N ASN A 140 4.40 0.08 5.86
CA ASN A 140 5.60 -0.25 5.10
C ASN A 140 5.96 -1.73 5.24
N ILE A 141 6.12 -2.41 4.11
CA ILE A 141 6.70 -3.75 4.01
C ILE A 141 7.90 -3.68 3.06
N LEU A 142 9.08 -4.02 3.56
CA LEU A 142 10.31 -4.15 2.79
C LEU A 142 10.85 -5.58 2.94
N ASN A 143 10.84 -6.35 1.86
CA ASN A 143 11.24 -7.78 1.85
C ASN A 143 10.48 -8.67 2.88
N GLY A 144 9.42 -8.14 3.50
CA GLY A 144 8.63 -8.84 4.50
C GLY A 144 7.40 -9.51 3.91
N THR A 145 6.74 -10.34 4.71
CA THR A 145 5.53 -11.06 4.30
C THR A 145 4.39 -10.86 5.30
N ILE A 146 3.19 -10.59 4.79
CA ILE A 146 1.95 -10.73 5.56
C ILE A 146 1.04 -11.73 4.86
N THR A 147 0.60 -12.81 5.51
CA THR A 147 -0.32 -13.74 4.84
C THR A 147 -1.71 -13.12 4.70
N SER A 148 -2.24 -12.48 5.73
CA SER A 148 -3.58 -11.90 5.67
C SER A 148 -3.75 -10.61 6.46
N VAL A 149 -4.40 -9.62 5.84
CA VAL A 149 -4.92 -8.41 6.51
C VAL A 149 -6.45 -8.42 6.39
N LEU A 150 -7.15 -8.55 7.52
CA LEU A 150 -8.61 -8.63 7.56
C LEU A 150 -9.21 -7.29 8.00
N GLY A 151 -10.28 -6.86 7.33
CA GLY A 151 -11.10 -5.74 7.74
C GLY A 151 -11.90 -6.00 9.02
N ALA A 152 -12.63 -4.97 9.47
CA ALA A 152 -13.48 -5.08 10.66
C ALA A 152 -14.78 -5.83 10.37
N THR A 153 -15.36 -6.43 11.42
CA THR A 153 -16.74 -6.93 11.41
C THR A 153 -17.60 -5.98 12.24
N ILE A 154 -18.66 -5.41 11.65
CA ILE A 154 -19.49 -4.39 12.28
C ILE A 154 -20.96 -4.77 12.19
N THR A 155 -21.59 -4.88 13.35
CA THR A 155 -23.05 -5.10 13.46
C THR A 155 -23.77 -3.78 13.27
N ALA A 156 -23.45 -2.77 14.09
CA ALA A 156 -23.90 -1.39 13.94
C ALA A 156 -22.75 -0.41 14.27
N GLY A 157 -22.74 0.77 13.67
CA GLY A 157 -21.70 1.78 13.88
C GLY A 157 -21.00 2.27 12.61
N THR A 158 -19.88 2.94 12.79
CA THR A 158 -19.14 3.61 11.70
C THR A 158 -17.71 3.10 11.61
N LEU A 159 -17.26 2.80 10.39
CA LEU A 159 -15.87 2.54 10.05
C LEU A 159 -15.38 3.43 8.93
N SER A 160 -14.27 4.15 9.15
CA SER A 160 -13.73 5.00 8.09
C SER A 160 -12.86 4.22 7.10
N SER A 161 -12.02 3.29 7.54
CA SER A 161 -11.19 2.46 6.66
C SER A 161 -10.93 1.05 7.20
N ALA A 162 -10.83 0.08 6.29
CA ALA A 162 -10.47 -1.31 6.59
C ALA A 162 -9.42 -1.85 5.61
N GLY A 163 -8.41 -2.54 6.14
CA GLY A 163 -7.38 -3.21 5.34
C GLY A 163 -6.52 -2.23 4.54
N THR A 164 -6.15 -1.11 5.15
CA THR A 164 -5.33 -0.08 4.50
C THR A 164 -3.89 -0.57 4.36
N VAL A 165 -3.35 -0.62 3.14
CA VAL A 165 -1.94 -0.94 2.88
C VAL A 165 -1.32 0.08 1.95
N THR A 166 -0.22 0.73 2.37
CA THR A 166 0.37 1.82 1.57
C THR A 166 1.59 1.41 0.77
N ASN A 167 2.67 0.96 1.42
CA ASN A 167 3.96 0.76 0.76
C ASN A 167 4.40 -0.70 0.89
N ILE A 168 4.57 -1.35 -0.26
CA ILE A 168 5.18 -2.68 -0.35
C ILE A 168 6.33 -2.58 -1.36
N LEU A 169 7.55 -2.80 -0.89
CA LEU A 169 8.74 -2.89 -1.73
C LEU A 169 9.35 -4.28 -1.57
N ASN A 170 9.29 -5.09 -2.62
CA ASN A 170 9.77 -6.48 -2.62
C ASN A 170 9.18 -7.36 -1.49
N GLY A 171 8.10 -6.90 -0.86
CA GLY A 171 7.35 -7.66 0.14
C GLY A 171 6.13 -8.33 -0.48
N THR A 172 5.44 -9.17 0.30
CA THR A 172 4.23 -9.84 -0.16
C THR A 172 3.09 -9.69 0.84
N ILE A 173 1.88 -9.50 0.32
CA ILE A 173 0.64 -9.72 1.07
C ILE A 173 -0.21 -10.72 0.28
N THR A 174 -0.55 -11.86 0.88
CA THR A 174 -1.31 -12.91 0.15
C THR A 174 -2.80 -12.54 0.03
N SER A 175 -3.40 -11.95 1.06
CA SER A 175 -4.81 -11.59 1.05
C SER A 175 -5.06 -10.31 1.84
N VAL A 176 -5.85 -9.40 1.27
CA VAL A 176 -6.45 -8.27 1.99
C VAL A 176 -7.97 -8.39 1.86
N LEU A 177 -8.66 -8.57 2.99
CA LEU A 177 -10.10 -8.71 3.04
C LEU A 177 -10.75 -7.41 3.53
N GLY A 178 -11.81 -6.97 2.87
CA GLY A 178 -12.59 -5.80 3.28
C GLY A 178 -13.36 -6.01 4.58
N ALA A 179 -14.11 -5.00 5.00
CA ALA A 179 -14.97 -5.08 6.18
C ALA A 179 -16.30 -5.78 5.88
N THR A 180 -16.86 -6.47 6.87
CA THR A 180 -18.24 -7.00 6.85
C THR A 180 -19.13 -6.07 7.69
N ILE A 181 -20.15 -5.46 7.08
CA ILE A 181 -21.03 -4.50 7.75
C ILE A 181 -22.49 -4.96 7.60
N THR A 182 -23.19 -5.20 8.71
CA THR A 182 -24.60 -5.63 8.70
C THR A 182 -25.57 -4.43 8.73
N ALA A 183 -25.32 -3.43 9.58
CA ALA A 183 -26.18 -2.25 9.76
C ALA A 183 -25.39 -1.00 10.20
N GLY A 184 -24.44 -0.56 9.38
CA GLY A 184 -23.54 0.56 9.69
C GLY A 184 -23.05 1.30 8.44
N THR A 185 -22.11 2.23 8.63
CA THR A 185 -21.50 2.99 7.53
C THR A 185 -20.04 2.61 7.35
N LEU A 186 -19.62 2.50 6.08
CA LEU A 186 -18.25 2.27 5.68
C LEU A 186 -17.85 3.31 4.65
N SER A 187 -16.82 4.10 4.95
CA SER A 187 -16.38 5.17 4.05
C SER A 187 -15.44 4.68 2.95
N SER A 188 -14.62 3.66 3.20
CA SER A 188 -13.66 3.12 2.22
C SER A 188 -13.31 1.66 2.52
N VAL A 189 -13.13 0.86 1.46
CA VAL A 189 -12.64 -0.53 1.52
C VAL A 189 -11.30 -0.59 0.77
N THR A 190 -10.27 -1.11 1.44
CA THR A 190 -9.05 -1.63 0.81
C THR A 190 -8.39 -0.68 -0.20
N SER A 191 -7.69 0.35 0.30
CA SER A 191 -6.78 1.14 -0.53
C SER A 191 -5.39 0.49 -0.53
N ILE A 192 -4.99 -0.12 -1.64
CA ILE A 192 -3.61 -0.53 -1.90
C ILE A 192 -2.99 0.53 -2.82
N SER A 193 -2.29 1.51 -2.24
CA SER A 193 -1.71 2.61 -3.01
C SER A 193 -0.28 2.27 -3.46
N GLN A 194 -0.13 1.35 -4.41
CA GLN A 194 1.19 0.99 -4.96
C GLN A 194 1.50 1.80 -6.23
N ARG A 195 2.50 2.68 -6.16
CA ARG A 195 3.09 3.31 -7.35
C ARG A 195 3.96 2.30 -8.12
N SER A 196 3.33 1.39 -8.85
CA SER A 196 4.03 0.39 -9.67
C SER A 196 4.77 1.04 -10.85
N PHE A 197 5.94 0.54 -11.23
CA PHE A 197 6.62 0.93 -12.47
C PHE A 197 6.24 -0.03 -13.60
N ILE A 198 5.84 0.51 -14.74
CA ILE A 198 5.46 -0.25 -15.95
C ILE A 198 6.35 0.21 -17.10
N GLU A 199 6.98 -0.74 -17.78
CA GLU A 199 7.74 -0.51 -19.01
C GLU A 199 7.26 -1.44 -20.12
N GLN A 200 7.04 -0.89 -21.32
CA GLN A 200 6.82 -1.66 -22.54
C GLN A 200 7.76 -1.15 -23.64
N SER A 201 8.68 -2.00 -24.07
CA SER A 201 9.70 -1.66 -25.06
C SER A 201 9.41 -2.33 -26.41
N THR A 202 9.48 -1.55 -27.49
CA THR A 202 9.45 -2.03 -28.89
C THR A 202 10.71 -1.55 -29.58
N THR A 203 11.55 -2.48 -30.03
CA THR A 203 12.87 -2.18 -30.60
C THR A 203 12.96 -2.54 -32.07
N GLY A 204 13.91 -1.94 -32.80
CA GLY A 204 14.17 -2.25 -34.20
C GLY A 204 13.09 -1.76 -35.16
N ILE A 205 12.34 -0.73 -34.81
CA ILE A 205 11.25 -0.19 -35.63
C ILE A 205 11.84 0.54 -36.84
N THR A 206 11.59 0.05 -38.04
CA THR A 206 11.93 0.77 -39.28
C THR A 206 10.88 1.85 -39.56
N THR A 207 11.32 3.09 -39.78
CA THR A 207 10.40 4.20 -40.05
C THR A 207 9.86 4.16 -41.48
N ALA A 208 8.63 4.68 -41.65
CA ALA A 208 7.94 4.73 -42.93
C ALA A 208 7.80 6.17 -43.44
N ASN A 209 7.39 6.32 -44.70
CA ASN A 209 7.16 7.63 -45.33
C ASN A 209 5.90 8.34 -44.84
N THR A 210 5.04 7.67 -44.08
CA THR A 210 3.83 8.23 -43.45
C THR A 210 3.84 7.91 -41.96
N TYR A 211 3.16 8.75 -41.17
CA TYR A 211 2.98 8.48 -39.74
C TYR A 211 2.34 7.11 -39.53
N THR A 212 3.12 6.21 -38.96
CA THR A 212 2.71 4.84 -38.64
C THR A 212 2.61 4.72 -37.12
N PRO A 213 1.46 4.33 -36.57
CA PRO A 213 1.27 4.20 -35.13
C PRO A 213 1.85 2.87 -34.62
N LEU A 214 2.44 2.91 -33.43
CA LEU A 214 2.60 1.74 -32.59
C LEU A 214 1.25 1.31 -32.00
N PRO A 215 1.13 0.06 -31.51
CA PRO A 215 -0.06 -0.38 -30.77
C PRO A 215 -0.39 0.57 -29.62
N ALA A 216 -1.68 0.82 -29.42
CA ALA A 216 -2.13 1.72 -28.37
C ALA A 216 -2.01 1.06 -26.98
N VAL A 217 -1.55 1.84 -26.02
CA VAL A 217 -1.50 1.48 -24.61
C VAL A 217 -2.77 1.98 -23.94
N THR A 218 -3.39 1.15 -23.09
CA THR A 218 -4.50 1.60 -22.24
C THR A 218 -3.93 2.34 -21.04
N THR A 219 -4.09 3.65 -21.03
CA THR A 219 -3.46 4.55 -20.05
C THR A 219 -4.44 5.03 -18.97
N SER A 220 -5.69 4.55 -18.98
CA SER A 220 -6.74 4.98 -18.04
C SER A 220 -6.50 4.67 -16.57
N VAL A 221 -5.54 3.81 -16.25
CA VAL A 221 -5.18 3.38 -14.88
C VAL A 221 -3.76 3.80 -14.49
N LEU A 222 -3.17 4.72 -15.26
CA LEU A 222 -1.78 5.16 -15.10
C LEU A 222 -1.75 6.64 -14.69
N GLY A 223 -0.80 7.00 -13.84
CA GLY A 223 -0.66 8.34 -13.30
C GLY A 223 0.19 9.21 -14.23
N THR A 224 1.51 9.05 -14.12
CA THR A 224 2.47 9.70 -15.02
C THR A 224 3.00 8.67 -16.00
N TYR A 225 3.10 9.03 -17.28
CA TYR A 225 3.67 8.17 -18.30
C TYR A 225 4.33 8.98 -19.43
N SER A 226 5.29 8.36 -20.11
CA SER A 226 6.05 8.98 -21.19
C SER A 226 6.53 7.92 -22.20
N PHE A 227 6.87 8.38 -23.40
CA PHE A 227 7.60 7.59 -24.39
C PHE A 227 9.04 8.07 -24.44
N PHE A 228 9.99 7.17 -24.20
CA PHE A 228 11.40 7.36 -24.50
C PHE A 228 11.68 6.81 -25.89
N ILE A 229 12.23 7.63 -26.77
CA ILE A 229 12.55 7.28 -28.15
C ILE A 229 14.06 7.37 -28.33
N ASN A 230 14.66 6.36 -28.94
CA ASN A 230 16.07 6.35 -29.32
C ASN A 230 16.19 6.09 -30.82
N ASN A 231 16.72 7.06 -31.56
CA ASN A 231 16.98 6.93 -32.99
C ASN A 231 18.34 6.25 -33.22
N THR A 232 18.31 4.92 -33.37
CA THR A 232 19.49 4.09 -33.62
C THR A 232 19.93 4.01 -35.08
N GLY A 233 19.13 4.54 -36.02
CA GLY A 233 19.45 4.54 -37.44
C GLY A 233 20.19 5.78 -37.92
N ALA A 234 20.44 5.85 -39.22
CA ALA A 234 21.28 6.87 -39.84
C ALA A 234 20.54 8.15 -40.26
N ASN A 235 19.20 8.14 -40.24
CA ASN A 235 18.37 9.23 -40.77
C ASN A 235 17.51 9.88 -39.68
N PRO A 236 17.21 11.20 -39.80
CA PRO A 236 16.32 11.87 -38.87
C PRO A 236 14.88 11.33 -38.90
N VAL A 237 14.19 11.37 -37.76
CA VAL A 237 12.84 10.80 -37.58
C VAL A 237 11.90 11.84 -36.96
N ASN A 238 10.65 11.87 -37.39
CA ASN A 238 9.59 12.63 -36.72
C ASN A 238 8.73 11.68 -35.89
N THR A 239 8.40 12.09 -34.66
CA THR A 239 7.54 11.36 -33.75
C THR A 239 6.45 12.26 -33.15
N ARG A 240 5.33 11.64 -32.78
CA ARG A 240 4.24 12.33 -32.09
C ARG A 240 3.45 11.36 -31.23
N VAL A 241 2.96 11.84 -30.11
CA VAL A 241 1.99 11.15 -29.27
C VAL A 241 0.58 11.47 -29.76
N GLU A 242 -0.23 10.42 -29.84
CA GLU A 242 -1.64 10.50 -30.14
C GLU A 242 -2.47 9.90 -28.99
N ILE A 243 -3.58 10.55 -28.65
CA ILE A 243 -4.47 10.14 -27.58
C ILE A 243 -5.89 9.90 -28.10
N SER A 244 -6.64 8.99 -27.47
CA SER A 244 -8.00 8.62 -27.87
C SER A 244 -8.86 8.20 -26.69
N ALA A 245 -10.15 8.53 -26.75
CA ALA A 245 -11.16 8.06 -25.79
C ALA A 245 -11.74 6.69 -26.16
N ASP A 246 -11.86 6.39 -27.46
CA ASP A 246 -12.57 5.24 -28.01
C ASP A 246 -11.64 4.18 -28.65
N GLY A 247 -10.34 4.48 -28.75
CA GLY A 247 -9.34 3.61 -29.36
C GLY A 247 -9.36 3.59 -30.89
N THR A 248 -10.21 4.41 -31.51
CA THR A 248 -10.41 4.49 -32.97
C THR A 248 -10.08 5.87 -33.52
N ASN A 249 -10.59 6.92 -32.88
CA ASN A 249 -10.38 8.32 -33.26
C ASN A 249 -9.24 8.90 -32.41
N TYR A 250 -8.12 9.23 -33.06
CA TYR A 250 -6.91 9.71 -32.39
C TYR A 250 -6.66 11.19 -32.66
N PHE A 251 -6.40 11.93 -31.59
CA PHE A 251 -5.97 13.32 -31.60
C PHE A 251 -4.46 13.39 -31.42
N VAL A 252 -3.77 14.22 -32.20
CA VAL A 252 -2.33 14.49 -32.03
C VAL A 252 -2.14 15.42 -30.85
N ASP A 253 -1.57 14.93 -29.75
CA ASP A 253 -1.48 15.68 -28.50
C ASP A 253 -0.18 16.48 -28.37
N THR A 254 0.94 15.77 -28.48
CA THR A 254 2.29 16.33 -28.33
C THR A 254 3.19 15.79 -29.45
N THR A 255 3.96 16.66 -30.08
CA THR A 255 5.02 16.28 -31.03
C THR A 255 6.34 16.15 -30.31
N GLY A 256 7.17 15.20 -30.71
CA GLY A 256 8.55 15.11 -30.24
C GLY A 256 9.47 16.14 -30.88
N ASP A 257 10.75 15.96 -30.66
CA ASP A 257 11.82 16.65 -31.39
C ASP A 257 11.72 16.23 -32.86
N ASN A 258 11.18 17.11 -33.70
CA ASN A 258 10.85 16.84 -35.10
C ASN A 258 11.65 17.76 -36.02
N PRO A 259 12.79 17.34 -36.58
CA PRO A 259 13.32 15.96 -36.57
C PRO A 259 14.26 15.59 -35.42
N LEU A 260 14.13 14.35 -34.93
CA LEU A 260 15.05 13.71 -34.00
C LEU A 260 16.26 13.19 -34.79
N ALA A 261 17.43 13.77 -34.53
CA ALA A 261 18.66 13.44 -35.23
C ALA A 261 19.09 11.96 -35.03
N ALA A 262 19.90 11.45 -35.96
CA ALA A 262 20.50 10.12 -35.85
C ALA A 262 21.37 10.02 -34.59
N GLY A 263 21.27 8.90 -33.87
CA GLY A 263 21.98 8.65 -32.61
C GLY A 263 21.47 9.47 -31.41
N SER A 264 20.39 10.24 -31.58
CA SER A 264 19.81 11.06 -30.51
C SER A 264 18.60 10.39 -29.87
N VAL A 265 18.23 10.88 -28.68
CA VAL A 265 17.10 10.41 -27.89
C VAL A 265 16.11 11.55 -27.63
N ASP A 266 14.85 11.20 -27.43
CA ASP A 266 13.77 12.13 -27.08
C ASP A 266 12.85 11.51 -26.02
N VAL A 267 12.18 12.34 -25.23
CA VAL A 267 11.15 11.94 -24.27
C VAL A 267 9.90 12.77 -24.50
N ILE A 268 8.81 12.09 -24.88
CA ILE A 268 7.52 12.75 -25.10
C ILE A 268 6.57 12.41 -23.95
N VAL A 269 6.13 13.45 -23.26
CA VAL A 269 5.09 13.39 -22.23
C VAL A 269 3.78 13.89 -22.84
N PRO A 270 2.70 13.11 -22.79
CA PRO A 270 1.38 13.58 -23.20
C PRO A 270 0.92 14.75 -22.32
N ALA A 271 0.42 15.82 -22.95
CA ALA A 271 -0.08 17.00 -22.27
C ALA A 271 -1.51 16.80 -21.72
N ARG A 272 -2.24 15.82 -22.24
CA ARG A 272 -3.63 15.53 -21.86
C ARG A 272 -3.85 14.05 -21.60
N PHE A 273 -4.81 13.76 -20.73
CA PHE A 273 -5.21 12.40 -20.38
C PHE A 273 -6.44 11.96 -21.18
N LEU A 274 -6.35 10.81 -21.83
CA LEU A 274 -7.47 10.03 -22.35
C LEU A 274 -7.20 8.53 -22.13
N LYS A 275 -8.19 7.67 -22.43
CA LYS A 275 -8.16 6.23 -22.14
C LYS A 275 -7.04 5.47 -22.87
N TYR A 276 -6.71 5.89 -24.09
CA TYR A 276 -5.72 5.25 -24.94
C TYR A 276 -4.67 6.26 -25.39
N THR A 277 -3.41 5.86 -25.36
CA THR A 277 -2.29 6.65 -25.88
C THR A 277 -1.42 5.79 -26.76
N ARG A 278 -0.90 6.35 -27.86
CA ARG A 278 0.06 5.68 -28.74
C ARG A 278 1.10 6.66 -29.27
N LEU A 279 2.26 6.14 -29.65
CA LEU A 279 3.27 6.89 -30.38
C LEU A 279 3.16 6.58 -31.88
N SER A 280 3.18 7.61 -32.72
CA SER A 280 3.30 7.51 -34.16
C SER A 280 4.64 8.06 -34.64
N TYR A 281 5.23 7.42 -35.64
CA TYR A 281 6.56 7.77 -36.16
C TYR A 281 6.57 7.85 -37.68
N GLN A 282 7.50 8.63 -38.24
CA GLN A 282 7.70 8.80 -39.68
C GLN A 282 9.17 9.17 -39.96
N SER A 283 9.72 8.75 -41.10
CA SER A 283 10.97 9.32 -41.60
C SER A 283 10.84 10.83 -41.82
N ALA A 284 11.81 11.62 -41.35
CA ALA A 284 11.79 13.06 -41.58
C ALA A 284 11.96 13.42 -43.07
N ASN A 285 12.73 12.61 -43.81
CA ASN A 285 12.90 12.71 -45.25
C ASN A 285 12.29 11.48 -45.93
N SER A 286 11.39 11.70 -46.90
CA SER A 286 10.76 10.61 -47.65
C SER A 286 11.79 9.76 -48.38
N GLY A 287 11.69 8.43 -48.26
CA GLY A 287 12.63 7.47 -48.84
C GLY A 287 13.87 7.19 -47.97
N SER A 288 14.09 7.96 -46.90
CA SER A 288 15.20 7.78 -45.98
C SER A 288 14.72 7.14 -44.67
N ALA A 289 14.56 5.81 -44.67
CA ALA A 289 14.19 5.06 -43.47
C ALA A 289 15.27 5.15 -42.40
N SER A 290 14.86 5.20 -41.13
CA SER A 290 15.73 5.04 -39.96
C SER A 290 15.22 3.89 -39.09
N THR A 291 15.96 3.58 -38.03
CA THR A 291 15.62 2.55 -37.06
C THR A 291 15.48 3.19 -35.68
N ILE A 292 14.32 3.03 -35.02
CA ILE A 292 14.07 3.54 -33.68
C ILE A 292 13.76 2.44 -32.68
N ASN A 293 14.11 2.69 -31.42
CA ASN A 293 13.66 1.93 -30.27
C ASN A 293 12.76 2.84 -29.41
N VAL A 294 11.65 2.31 -28.94
CA VAL A 294 10.66 3.07 -28.16
C VAL A 294 10.34 2.31 -26.88
N SER A 295 10.46 2.98 -25.74
CA SER A 295 10.06 2.47 -24.43
C SER A 295 8.95 3.34 -23.88
N PHE A 296 7.78 2.75 -23.65
CA PHE A 296 6.71 3.37 -22.88
C PHE A 296 6.96 3.12 -21.40
N ASN A 297 7.10 4.18 -20.62
CA ASN A 297 7.31 4.11 -19.17
C ASN A 297 6.15 4.77 -18.45
N ALA A 298 5.65 4.12 -17.40
CA ALA A 298 4.53 4.63 -16.62
C ALA A 298 4.64 4.30 -15.14
N GLN A 299 3.94 5.10 -14.35
CA GLN A 299 3.66 4.84 -12.95
C GLN A 299 2.20 4.43 -12.79
N GLY A 300 1.95 3.23 -12.29
CA GLY A 300 0.62 2.78 -11.88
C GLY A 300 0.08 3.63 -10.72
N THR A 301 -1.24 3.82 -10.69
CA THR A 301 -1.96 4.54 -9.62
C THR A 301 -2.61 3.59 -8.63
#